data_AF-A0A846E0F2-F1
#
_entry.id   AF-A0A846E0F2-F1
#
_cell.length_a   1.000
_cell.length_b   1.000
_cell.length_c   1.000
_cell.angle_alpha   90.00
_cell.angle_beta   90.00
_cell.angle_gamma   90.00
#
_symmetry.space_group_name_H-M   'P 1'
#
loop_
_entity.id
_entity.type
_entity.pdbx_description
1 polymer ?
#
loop_
_entity_poly.entity_id
_entity_poly.type
_entity_poly.pdbx_seq_one_letter_code
_entity_poly.pdbx_strand_id
1 'polypeptide(L)'
;MVTAETKEELIEVLGQTKAWLLERGLEISDEKTRIVHISEGFKFLSFNIIMFGQGKKETLLTKPEKKNILSFCQEIGRIIKTFNGKSQEELIKKLNPILRGKANYYKHCTSKKVFK
;
A
#
# COMPACT_ATOMS: atom_id res chain seq x y z
N MET A 1 -9.23 -5.72 6.56
CA MET A 1 -9.99 -5.49 5.32
C MET A 1 -11.11 -6.51 5.31
N VAL A 2 -12.34 -6.08 5.05
CA VAL A 2 -13.51 -6.97 4.94
C VAL A 2 -13.95 -6.95 3.49
N THR A 3 -14.29 -8.12 2.93
CA THR A 3 -14.77 -8.29 1.56
C THR A 3 -16.12 -9.00 1.62
N ALA A 4 -17.07 -8.57 0.81
CA ALA A 4 -18.35 -9.24 0.62
C ALA A 4 -18.79 -9.10 -0.85
N GLU A 5 -19.80 -9.86 -1.25
CA GLU A 5 -20.33 -9.82 -2.62
C GLU A 5 -21.24 -8.62 -2.83
N THR A 6 -21.95 -8.21 -1.78
CA THR A 6 -22.89 -7.08 -1.83
C THR A 6 -22.46 -5.93 -0.92
N LYS A 7 -22.96 -4.73 -1.22
CA LYS A 7 -22.69 -3.53 -0.41
C LYS A 7 -23.44 -3.60 0.91
N GLU A 8 -24.63 -4.19 0.89
CA GLU A 8 -25.55 -4.34 2.01
C GLU A 8 -24.92 -5.20 3.11
N GLU A 9 -24.31 -6.32 2.75
CA GLU A 9 -23.54 -7.17 3.68
C GLU A 9 -22.40 -6.39 4.34
N LEU A 10 -21.66 -5.57 3.58
CA LEU A 10 -20.58 -4.75 4.14
C LEU A 10 -21.10 -3.70 5.14
N ILE A 11 -22.28 -3.14 4.91
CA ILE A 11 -22.90 -2.18 5.84
C ILE A 11 -23.30 -2.88 7.14
N GLU A 12 -23.89 -4.08 7.04
CA GLU A 12 -24.27 -4.88 8.20
C GLU A 12 -23.03 -5.27 9.03
N VAL A 13 -22.01 -5.84 8.37
CA VAL A 13 -20.76 -6.25 9.02
C VAL A 13 -20.05 -5.04 9.63
N LEU A 14 -20.09 -3.87 9.00
CA LEU A 14 -19.54 -2.65 9.59
C LEU A 14 -20.25 -2.27 10.90
N GLY A 15 -21.58 -2.39 10.95
CA GLY A 15 -22.37 -2.16 12.16
C GLY A 15 -22.00 -3.13 13.28
N GLN A 16 -21.95 -4.43 12.96
CA GLN A 16 -21.55 -5.47 13.91
C GLN A 16 -20.11 -5.25 14.43
N THR A 17 -19.19 -4.88 13.54
CA THR A 17 -17.79 -4.60 13.90
C THR A 17 -17.68 -3.37 14.81
N LYS A 18 -18.47 -2.31 14.56
CA LYS A 18 -18.51 -1.13 15.44
C LYS A 18 -18.98 -1.50 16.84
N ALA A 19 -20.07 -2.27 16.96
CA ALA A 19 -20.57 -2.72 18.26
C ALA A 19 -19.52 -3.58 18.99
N TRP A 20 -18.90 -4.54 18.29
CA TRP A 20 -17.87 -5.42 18.85
C TRP A 20 -16.60 -4.68 19.31
N LEU A 21 -16.19 -3.62 18.59
CA LEU A 21 -15.06 -2.78 18.99
C LEU A 21 -15.40 -1.86 20.16
N LEU A 22 -16.64 -1.38 20.25
CA LEU A 22 -17.09 -0.49 21.31
C LEU A 22 -17.00 -1.15 22.69
N GLU A 23 -17.33 -2.45 22.78
CA GLU A 23 -17.13 -3.25 24.00
C GLU A 23 -15.66 -3.26 24.49
N ARG A 24 -14.71 -3.01 23.59
CA ARG A 24 -13.26 -2.98 23.85
C ARG A 24 -12.72 -1.56 23.98
N GLY A 25 -13.59 -0.54 23.97
CA GLY A 25 -13.20 0.87 24.03
C GLY A 25 -12.52 1.38 22.75
N LEU A 26 -12.78 0.73 21.60
CA LEU A 26 -12.27 1.12 20.30
C LEU A 26 -13.41 1.60 19.39
N GLU A 27 -13.16 2.63 18.60
CA GLU A 27 -14.11 3.16 17.63
C GLU A 27 -13.52 3.18 16.23
N ILE A 28 -14.36 2.91 15.24
CA ILE A 28 -13.99 3.02 13.83
C ILE A 28 -14.15 4.47 13.39
N SER A 29 -13.08 5.05 12.85
CA SER A 29 -13.12 6.37 12.22
C SER A 29 -13.91 6.34 10.92
N ASP A 30 -15.00 7.10 10.85
CA ASP A 30 -15.83 7.22 9.65
C ASP A 30 -15.09 7.92 8.50
N GLU A 31 -14.18 8.86 8.79
CA GLU A 31 -13.36 9.56 7.79
C GLU A 31 -12.42 8.60 7.02
N LYS A 32 -11.89 7.59 7.73
CA LYS A 32 -10.92 6.64 7.17
C LYS A 32 -11.59 5.42 6.55
N THR A 33 -12.84 5.14 6.93
CA THR A 33 -13.61 3.99 6.45
C THR A 33 -14.29 4.30 5.13
N ARG A 34 -14.13 3.42 4.15
CA ARG A 34 -14.78 3.54 2.85
C ARG A 34 -15.20 2.17 2.35
N ILE A 35 -16.40 2.11 1.78
CA ILE A 35 -16.89 0.96 1.02
C ILE A 35 -16.73 1.33 -0.45
N VAL A 36 -15.98 0.52 -1.18
CA VAL A 36 -15.63 0.76 -2.58
C VAL A 36 -15.71 -0.53 -3.35
N HIS A 37 -16.08 -0.45 -4.62
CA HIS A 37 -16.08 -1.62 -5.49
C HIS A 37 -14.65 -1.93 -5.95
N ILE A 38 -14.29 -3.21 -6.11
CA ILE A 38 -12.92 -3.62 -6.44
C ILE A 38 -12.43 -3.09 -7.81
N SER A 39 -13.37 -2.75 -8.71
CA SER A 39 -13.05 -2.12 -10.00
C SER A 39 -12.66 -0.65 -9.91
N GLU A 40 -13.15 0.08 -8.90
CA GLU A 40 -12.71 1.45 -8.60
C GLU A 40 -11.29 1.45 -8.02
N GLY A 41 -10.99 0.36 -7.30
CA GLY A 41 -9.71 0.12 -6.65
C GLY A 41 -9.57 0.86 -5.33
N PHE A 42 -8.63 0.38 -4.51
CA PHE A 42 -8.38 0.93 -3.19
C PHE A 42 -6.93 0.81 -2.77
N LYS A 43 -6.56 1.60 -1.77
CA LYS A 43 -5.21 1.61 -1.21
C LYS A 43 -5.15 0.76 0.04
N PHE A 44 -4.22 -0.20 0.08
CA PHE A 44 -3.98 -1.04 1.24
C PHE A 44 -2.49 -1.38 1.35
N LEU A 45 -1.91 -1.18 2.54
CA LEU A 45 -0.50 -1.48 2.84
C LEU A 45 0.51 -1.00 1.77
N SER A 46 0.47 0.27 1.35
CA SER A 46 1.34 0.82 0.30
C SER A 46 1.11 0.29 -1.13
N PHE A 47 0.04 -0.46 -1.35
CA PHE A 47 -0.38 -0.94 -2.66
C PHE A 47 -1.70 -0.28 -3.07
N ASN A 48 -1.87 -0.10 -4.37
CA ASN A 48 -3.13 0.19 -5.02
C ASN A 48 -3.62 -1.09 -5.69
N ILE A 49 -4.73 -1.62 -5.18
CA ILE A 49 -5.35 -2.87 -5.63
C ILE A 49 -6.55 -2.48 -6.50
N ILE A 50 -6.61 -3.01 -7.71
CA ILE A 50 -7.72 -2.77 -8.64
C ILE A 50 -7.95 -4.01 -9.49
N MET A 51 -9.21 -4.36 -9.72
CA MET A 51 -9.58 -5.45 -10.61
C MET A 51 -10.12 -4.90 -11.92
N PHE A 52 -9.63 -5.42 -13.05
CA PHE A 52 -10.08 -5.06 -14.38
C PHE A 52 -10.61 -6.28 -15.12
N GLY A 53 -11.50 -6.06 -16.09
CA GLY A 53 -12.10 -7.11 -16.90
C GLY A 53 -13.54 -7.41 -16.49
N GLN A 54 -14.18 -8.34 -17.22
CA GLN A 54 -15.52 -8.84 -16.94
C GLN A 54 -15.53 -10.36 -17.15
N GLY A 55 -16.24 -11.08 -16.26
CA GLY A 55 -16.42 -12.53 -16.36
C GLY A 55 -15.09 -13.29 -16.26
N LYS A 56 -14.86 -14.28 -17.14
CA LYS A 56 -13.65 -15.14 -17.11
C LYS A 56 -12.31 -14.43 -17.35
N LYS A 57 -12.30 -13.12 -17.64
CA LYS A 57 -11.09 -12.32 -17.92
C LYS A 57 -10.76 -11.30 -16.84
N GLU A 58 -11.28 -11.50 -15.62
CA GLU A 58 -10.93 -10.65 -14.49
C GLU A 58 -9.45 -10.82 -14.11
N THR A 59 -8.76 -9.68 -13.98
CA THR A 59 -7.35 -9.62 -13.61
C THR A 59 -7.19 -8.66 -12.45
N LEU A 60 -6.69 -9.20 -11.33
CA LEU A 60 -6.32 -8.40 -10.16
C LEU A 60 -4.94 -7.78 -10.38
N LEU A 61 -4.87 -6.45 -10.28
CA LEU A 61 -3.64 -5.70 -10.46
C LEU A 61 -3.26 -5.00 -9.15
N THR A 62 -2.15 -5.45 -8.56
CA THR A 62 -1.59 -4.85 -7.35
C THR A 62 -0.36 -4.04 -7.71
N LYS A 63 -0.46 -2.71 -7.63
CA LYS A 63 0.63 -1.78 -7.95
C LYS A 63 1.15 -1.10 -6.69
N PRO A 64 2.44 -0.78 -6.59
CA PRO A 64 2.93 0.14 -5.56
C PRO A 64 2.22 1.49 -5.64
N GLU A 65 1.84 2.06 -4.49
CA GLU A 65 1.28 3.41 -4.47
C GLU A 65 2.35 4.43 -4.85
N LYS A 66 2.05 5.29 -5.83
CA LYS A 66 2.96 6.34 -6.32
C LYS A 66 3.50 7.23 -5.19
N LYS A 67 2.65 7.59 -4.22
CA LYS A 67 3.04 8.45 -3.08
C LYS A 67 4.15 7.82 -2.25
N ASN A 68 4.08 6.50 -2.02
CA ASN A 68 5.06 5.79 -1.19
C ASN A 68 6.37 5.57 -1.94
N ILE A 69 6.32 5.39 -3.27
CA ILE A 69 7.51 5.39 -4.11
C ILE A 69 8.18 6.77 -4.11
N LEU A 70 7.41 7.85 -4.27
CA LEU A 70 7.96 9.20 -4.25
C LEU A 70 8.59 9.55 -2.88
N SER A 71 7.91 9.21 -1.78
CA SER A 71 8.45 9.38 -0.43
C SER A 71 9.75 8.63 -0.24
N PHE A 72 9.85 7.41 -0.78
CA PHE A 72 11.09 6.63 -0.75
C PHE A 72 12.21 7.30 -1.55
N CYS A 73 11.94 7.79 -2.76
CA CYS A 73 12.93 8.54 -3.54
C CYS A 73 13.41 9.81 -2.81
N GLN A 74 12.51 10.52 -2.14
CA GLN A 74 12.85 11.69 -1.33
C GLN A 74 13.75 11.33 -0.14
N GLU A 75 13.46 10.21 0.53
CA GLU A 75 14.28 9.70 1.62
C GLU A 75 15.71 9.37 1.15
N ILE A 76 15.85 8.67 0.04
CA ILE A 76 17.15 8.38 -0.58
C ILE A 76 17.88 9.68 -0.93
N GLY A 77 17.18 10.65 -1.50
CA GLY A 77 17.75 11.97 -1.79
C GLY A 77 18.25 12.71 -0.54
N ARG A 78 17.54 12.62 0.58
CA ARG A 78 18.00 13.18 1.87
C ARG A 78 19.25 12.47 2.37
N ILE A 79 19.28 11.13 2.32
CA ILE A 79 20.45 10.35 2.74
C ILE A 79 21.68 10.77 1.94
N ILE A 80 21.56 10.88 0.62
CA ILE A 80 22.67 11.32 -0.25
C ILE A 80 23.15 12.72 0.14
N LYS A 81 22.23 13.67 0.39
CA LYS A 81 22.60 15.03 0.83
C LYS A 81 23.32 15.05 2.18
N THR A 82 22.94 14.21 3.13
CA THR A 82 23.60 14.13 4.45
C THR A 82 25.01 13.52 4.38
N PHE A 83 25.29 12.75 3.33
CA PHE A 83 26.61 12.15 3.09
C PHE A 83 27.50 13.02 2.19
N ASN A 84 27.13 14.27 1.92
CA ASN A 84 27.95 15.19 1.16
C ASN A 84 29.30 15.42 1.88
N GLY A 85 30.42 15.14 1.20
CA GLY A 85 31.77 15.19 1.76
C GLY A 85 32.27 13.89 2.43
N LYS A 86 31.48 12.80 2.43
CA LYS A 86 31.93 11.47 2.88
C LYS A 86 32.39 10.58 1.72
N SER A 87 33.05 9.46 2.06
CA SER A 87 33.49 8.50 1.06
C SER A 87 32.30 7.87 0.33
N GLN A 88 32.49 7.60 -0.97
CA GLN A 88 31.49 6.89 -1.77
C GLN A 88 31.21 5.49 -1.21
N GLU A 89 32.20 4.82 -0.63
CA GLU A 89 32.07 3.48 -0.08
C GLU A 89 31.09 3.44 1.11
N GLU A 90 31.16 4.42 2.01
CA GLU A 90 30.24 4.53 3.14
C GLU A 90 28.80 4.78 2.67
N LEU A 91 28.63 5.62 1.63
CA LEU A 91 27.31 5.86 1.04
C LEU A 91 26.72 4.57 0.44
N ILE A 92 27.53 3.81 -0.32
CA ILE A 92 27.10 2.52 -0.90
C ILE A 92 26.74 1.52 0.20
N LYS A 93 27.56 1.40 1.24
CA LYS A 93 27.28 0.52 2.39
C LYS A 93 25.97 0.88 3.08
N LYS A 94 25.63 2.17 3.17
CA LYS A 94 24.37 2.65 3.76
C LYS A 94 23.16 2.42 2.85
N LEU A 95 23.27 2.69 1.55
CA LEU A 95 22.14 2.64 0.62
C LEU A 95 21.75 1.22 0.22
N ASN A 96 22.72 0.32 -0.01
CA ASN A 96 22.46 -1.05 -0.46
C ASN A 96 21.43 -1.83 0.38
N PRO A 97 21.48 -1.87 1.73
CA PRO A 97 20.48 -2.58 2.52
C PRO A 97 19.09 -1.95 2.41
N ILE A 98 18.99 -0.62 2.32
CA ILE A 98 17.71 0.11 2.20
C ILE A 98 17.05 -0.20 0.86
N LEU A 99 17.81 -0.09 -0.23
CA LEU A 99 17.35 -0.39 -1.59
C LEU A 99 16.90 -1.85 -1.70
N ARG A 100 17.70 -2.79 -1.18
CA ARG A 100 17.39 -4.22 -1.18
C ARG A 100 16.12 -4.52 -0.39
N GLY A 101 15.97 -3.92 0.80
CA GLY A 101 14.75 -4.07 1.61
C GLY A 101 13.50 -3.61 0.86
N LYS A 102 13.57 -2.45 0.19
CA LYS A 102 12.44 -1.92 -0.59
C LYS A 102 12.13 -2.77 -1.82
N ALA A 103 13.15 -3.27 -2.51
CA ALA A 103 12.99 -4.18 -3.64
C ALA A 103 12.32 -5.50 -3.22
N ASN A 104 12.75 -6.08 -2.09
CA ASN A 104 12.14 -7.29 -1.54
C ASN A 104 10.67 -7.06 -1.16
N TYR A 105 10.33 -5.92 -0.55
CA TYR A 105 8.96 -5.58 -0.18
C TYR A 105 8.00 -5.54 -1.39
N TYR A 106 8.44 -4.99 -2.52
CA TYR A 106 7.62 -4.89 -3.74
C TYR A 106 7.83 -6.03 -4.75
N LYS A 107 8.60 -7.07 -4.40
CA LYS A 107 8.94 -8.19 -5.31
C LYS A 107 7.71 -8.96 -5.78
N HIS A 108 6.69 -9.10 -4.92
CA HIS A 108 5.51 -9.92 -5.19
C HIS A 108 4.37 -9.17 -5.88
N CYS A 109 4.50 -7.85 -6.09
CA CYS A 109 3.47 -7.05 -6.75
C CYS A 109 3.83 -6.78 -8.22
N THR A 110 2.86 -6.30 -9.00
CA THR A 110 3.07 -5.96 -10.42
C THR A 110 3.84 -4.64 -10.54
N SER A 111 5.13 -4.69 -10.25
CA SER A 111 6.01 -3.53 -10.09
C SER A 111 7.05 -3.38 -11.19
N LYS A 112 7.07 -4.27 -12.21
CA LYS A 112 8.04 -4.25 -13.32
C LYS A 112 8.14 -2.90 -14.04
N LYS A 113 7.03 -2.17 -14.20
CA LYS A 113 7.04 -0.82 -14.81
C LYS A 113 7.52 0.28 -13.86
N VAL A 114 7.42 0.06 -12.55
CA VAL A 114 7.78 1.04 -11.51
C VAL A 114 9.27 0.96 -11.18
N PHE A 115 9.87 -0.24 -11.23
CA PHE A 115 11.30 -0.50 -11.02
C PHE A 115 12.09 -0.69 -12.31
N LYS A 116 11.55 -0.23 -13.45
CA LYS A 116 12.27 -0.19 -14.72
C LYS A 116 13.18 1.03 -14.73
#